data_AF-A0A0F9RM21-F1
#
_entry.id   AF-A0A0F9RM21-F1
#
_cell.length_a   1.000
_cell.length_b   1.000
_cell.length_c   1.000
_cell.angle_alpha   90.00
_cell.angle_beta   90.00
_cell.angle_gamma   90.00
#
_symmetry.space_group_name_H-M   'P 1'
#
loop_
_entity.id
_entity.type
_entity.pdbx_description
1 polymer ?
#
loop_
_entity_poly.entity_id
_entity_poly.type
_entity_poly.pdbx_seq_one_letter_code
_entity_poly.pdbx_strand_id
1 'polypeptide(L)'
;MSLGMKRMVVALIVISVGVGLGFIIWGIIMQSLAASNEGLFNDEIANYFIKSKEVRDSAATGSQLNEDLVQIQQRPSMLLYLKLVGIGRLLVGIFASLIGILIALLVMPVKMGEKIGEMQQEMMKMKQKMASDPGGSAQKPE
;
A
#
# COMPACT_ATOMS: atom_id res chain seq x y z
N MET A 1 16.25 -19.22 14.23
CA MET A 1 16.15 -17.73 14.30
C MET A 1 15.82 -17.33 15.74
N SER A 2 16.61 -16.45 16.39
CA SER A 2 16.33 -16.05 17.79
C SER A 2 14.96 -15.35 17.91
N LEU A 3 14.32 -15.44 19.07
CA LEU A 3 12.98 -14.87 19.31
C LEU A 3 12.92 -13.37 18.97
N GLY A 4 14.00 -12.63 19.22
CA GLY A 4 14.14 -11.22 18.83
C GLY A 4 14.13 -11.01 17.32
N MET A 5 14.86 -11.84 16.56
CA MET A 5 14.91 -11.74 15.11
C MET A 5 13.56 -12.09 14.45
N LYS A 6 12.80 -13.05 15.01
CA LYS A 6 11.43 -13.37 14.55
C LYS A 6 10.47 -12.18 14.71
N ARG A 7 10.54 -11.48 15.84
CA ARG A 7 9.72 -10.28 16.10
C ARG A 7 10.09 -9.12 15.19
N MET A 8 11.38 -8.92 14.94
CA MET A 8 11.87 -7.88 14.04
C MET A 8 11.38 -8.07 12.60
N VAL A 9 11.43 -9.30 12.09
CA VAL A 9 10.98 -9.62 10.72
C VAL A 9 9.46 -9.44 10.58
N VAL A 10 8.68 -9.85 11.59
CA VAL A 10 7.22 -9.60 11.59
C VAL A 10 6.92 -8.10 11.64
N ALA A 11 7.64 -7.33 12.46
CA ALA A 11 7.49 -5.88 12.51
C ALA A 11 7.80 -5.23 11.15
N LEU A 12 8.87 -5.66 10.47
CA LEU A 12 9.22 -5.18 9.13
C LEU A 12 8.13 -5.46 8.10
N ILE A 13 7.53 -6.66 8.10
CA ILE A 13 6.41 -6.99 7.21
C ILE A 13 5.23 -6.04 7.46
N VAL A 14 4.84 -5.87 8.73
CA VAL A 14 3.70 -5.02 9.10
C VAL A 14 3.96 -3.56 8.72
N ILE A 15 5.17 -3.06 8.96
CA ILE A 15 5.56 -1.70 8.60
C ILE A 15 5.54 -1.52 7.08
N SER A 16 6.16 -2.41 6.31
CA SER A 16 6.20 -2.31 4.85
C SER A 16 4.81 -2.33 4.23
N VAL A 17 3.93 -3.21 4.70
CA VAL A 17 2.53 -3.27 4.23
C VAL A 17 1.76 -2.02 4.67
N GLY A 18 1.92 -1.57 5.92
CA GLY A 18 1.25 -0.38 6.44
C GLY A 18 1.65 0.90 5.70
N VAL A 19 2.95 1.10 5.47
CA VAL A 19 3.48 2.21 4.66
C VAL A 19 2.97 2.08 3.23
N GLY A 20 3.00 0.88 2.65
CA GLY A 20 2.49 0.62 1.31
C GLY A 20 1.03 1.05 1.13
N LEU A 21 0.17 0.68 2.07
CA LEU A 21 -1.23 1.10 2.10
C LEU A 21 -1.39 2.61 2.24
N GLY A 22 -0.58 3.26 3.10
CA GLY A 22 -0.58 4.71 3.24
C GLY A 22 -0.26 5.43 1.93
N PHE A 23 0.74 4.96 1.18
CA PHE A 23 1.06 5.47 -0.15
C PHE A 23 -0.05 5.23 -1.17
N ILE A 24 -0.70 4.07 -1.12
CA ILE A 24 -1.84 3.76 -2.00
C ILE A 24 -3.01 4.71 -1.74
N ILE A 25 -3.39 4.91 -0.48
CA ILE A 25 -4.49 5.82 -0.10
C ILE A 25 -4.17 7.23 -0.56
N TRP A 26 -2.94 7.71 -0.35
CA TRP A 26 -2.54 9.03 -0.84
C TRP A 26 -2.61 9.11 -2.36
N GLY A 27 -2.10 8.11 -3.07
CA GLY A 27 -2.18 8.03 -4.53
C GLY A 27 -3.62 8.12 -5.05
N ILE A 28 -4.57 7.41 -4.41
CA ILE A 28 -6.00 7.47 -4.73
C ILE A 28 -6.55 8.89 -4.55
N ILE A 29 -6.24 9.53 -3.42
CA ILE A 29 -6.69 10.90 -3.13
C ILE A 29 -6.19 11.87 -4.21
N MET A 30 -4.90 11.79 -4.58
CA MET A 30 -4.34 12.63 -5.63
C MET A 30 -5.01 12.41 -6.99
N GLN A 31 -5.37 11.17 -7.31
CA GLN A 31 -6.03 10.88 -8.58
C GLN A 31 -7.49 11.32 -8.60
N SER A 32 -8.18 11.25 -7.45
CA SER A 32 -9.51 11.83 -7.29
C SER A 32 -9.47 13.36 -7.44
N LEU A 33 -8.48 14.01 -6.83
CA LEU A 33 -8.25 15.45 -7.01
C LEU A 33 -7.95 15.81 -8.46
N ALA A 34 -7.13 15.02 -9.17
CA ALA A 34 -6.84 15.24 -10.58
C ALA A 34 -8.11 15.22 -11.44
N ALA A 35 -8.97 14.22 -11.23
CA ALA A 35 -10.23 14.09 -11.97
C ALA A 35 -11.18 15.27 -11.72
N SER A 36 -11.28 15.73 -10.47
CA SER A 36 -12.09 16.91 -10.13
C SER A 36 -11.54 18.20 -10.75
N ASN A 37 -10.22 18.42 -10.71
CA ASN A 37 -9.58 19.60 -11.31
C ASN A 37 -9.67 19.59 -12.83
N GLU A 38 -9.68 18.42 -13.47
CA GLU A 38 -9.85 18.28 -14.91
C GLU A 38 -11.27 18.71 -15.35
N GLY A 39 -12.30 18.37 -14.57
CA GLY A 39 -13.66 18.87 -14.80
C GLY A 39 -13.72 20.40 -14.76
N LEU A 40 -13.22 21.00 -13.68
CA LEU A 40 -13.18 22.47 -13.53
C LEU A 40 -12.37 23.16 -14.63
N PHE A 41 -11.25 22.55 -15.04
CA PHE A 41 -10.44 23.06 -16.14
C PHE A 41 -11.17 23.03 -17.48
N ASN A 42 -11.88 21.95 -17.78
CA ASN A 42 -12.64 21.82 -19.02
C ASN A 42 -13.79 22.84 -19.06
N ASP A 43 -14.45 23.10 -17.93
CA ASP A 43 -15.49 24.12 -17.82
C ASP A 43 -14.93 25.53 -18.05
N GLU A 44 -13.78 25.86 -17.48
CA GLU A 44 -13.11 27.16 -17.71
C GLU A 44 -12.65 27.35 -19.15
N ILE A 45 -12.08 26.31 -19.76
CA ILE A 45 -11.76 26.33 -21.19
C ILE A 45 -13.03 26.58 -21.99
N ALA A 46 -14.12 25.84 -21.72
CA ALA A 46 -15.37 26.02 -22.45
C ALA A 46 -15.89 27.47 -22.31
N ASN A 47 -15.88 28.02 -21.10
CA ASN A 47 -16.32 29.40 -20.81
C ASN A 47 -15.40 30.47 -21.43
N TYR A 48 -14.11 30.20 -21.56
CA TYR A 48 -13.17 31.11 -22.21
C TYR A 48 -13.36 31.08 -23.73
N PHE A 49 -13.42 29.88 -24.33
CA PHE A 49 -13.47 29.68 -25.78
C PHE A 49 -14.87 29.80 -26.38
N ILE A 50 -15.93 29.91 -25.58
CA ILE A 50 -17.27 30.30 -26.08
C ILE A 50 -17.28 31.74 -26.63
N LYS A 51 -16.34 32.59 -26.19
CA LYS A 51 -16.16 33.95 -26.69
C LYS A 51 -15.41 33.92 -28.02
N SER A 52 -15.81 34.78 -28.95
CA SER A 52 -15.15 34.89 -30.25
C SER A 52 -13.66 35.24 -30.09
N LYS A 53 -12.85 34.85 -31.06
CA LYS A 53 -11.41 35.11 -31.04
C LYS A 53 -11.12 36.61 -31.00
N GLU A 54 -11.91 37.42 -31.70
CA GLU A 54 -11.79 38.88 -31.75
C GLU A 54 -12.02 39.49 -30.36
N VAL A 55 -13.00 39.00 -29.60
CA VAL A 55 -13.27 39.46 -28.22
C VAL A 55 -12.13 39.09 -27.27
N ARG A 56 -11.50 37.93 -27.47
CA ARG A 56 -10.37 37.47 -26.64
C ARG A 56 -9.08 38.25 -26.93
N ASP A 57 -8.79 38.50 -28.20
CA ASP A 57 -7.56 39.17 -28.61
C ASP A 57 -7.61 40.70 -28.42
N SER A 58 -8.81 41.30 -28.43
CA SER A 58 -9.01 42.72 -28.16
C SER A 58 -9.16 43.07 -26.68
N ALA A 59 -9.08 42.06 -25.79
CA ALA A 59 -9.21 42.25 -24.36
C ALA A 59 -8.08 43.13 -23.81
N ALA A 60 -8.44 44.10 -22.97
CA ALA A 60 -7.47 44.98 -22.34
C ALA A 60 -6.50 44.18 -21.44
N THR A 61 -5.24 44.63 -21.39
CA THR A 61 -4.25 44.09 -20.44
C THR A 61 -4.76 44.26 -19.01
N GLY A 62 -4.74 43.17 -18.23
CA GLY A 62 -5.27 43.16 -16.86
C GLY A 62 -6.79 43.04 -16.75
N SER A 63 -7.49 42.79 -17.87
CA SER A 63 -8.90 42.42 -17.81
C SER A 63 -9.09 41.01 -17.27
N GLN A 64 -10.28 40.72 -16.73
CA GLN A 64 -10.67 39.39 -16.25
C GLN A 64 -10.38 38.29 -17.29
N LEU A 65 -10.59 38.59 -18.58
CA LEU A 65 -10.37 37.62 -19.66
C LEU A 65 -8.88 37.27 -19.81
N ASN A 66 -8.00 38.23 -19.56
CA ASN A 66 -6.56 37.98 -19.59
C ASN A 66 -6.10 37.19 -18.35
N GLU A 67 -6.74 37.41 -17.20
CA GLU A 67 -6.50 36.60 -15.99
C GLU A 67 -6.95 35.15 -16.19
N ASP A 68 -8.12 34.93 -16.78
CA ASP A 68 -8.64 33.60 -17.10
C ASP A 68 -7.69 32.85 -18.05
N LEU A 69 -7.11 33.54 -19.05
CA LEU A 69 -6.11 32.96 -19.94
C LEU A 69 -4.86 32.49 -19.21
N VAL A 70 -4.34 33.28 -18.27
CA VAL A 70 -3.17 32.92 -17.47
C VAL A 70 -3.48 31.70 -16.59
N GLN A 71 -4.66 31.64 -15.98
CA GLN A 71 -5.07 30.49 -15.17
C GLN A 71 -5.17 29.21 -16.02
N ILE A 72 -5.77 29.30 -17.22
CA ILE A 72 -5.86 28.19 -18.18
C ILE A 72 -4.46 27.71 -18.58
N GLN A 73 -3.50 28.61 -18.76
CA GLN A 73 -2.13 28.23 -19.13
C GLN A 73 -1.33 27.57 -18.00
N GLN A 74 -1.59 27.93 -16.74
CA GLN A 74 -0.86 27.40 -15.59
C GLN A 74 -1.37 26.03 -15.13
N ARG A 75 -2.68 25.78 -15.24
CA ARG A 75 -3.36 24.59 -14.71
C ARG A 75 -2.89 23.23 -15.27
N PRO A 76 -2.47 23.08 -16.55
CA PRO A 76 -1.96 21.82 -17.09
C PRO A 76 -0.78 21.23 -16.31
N SER A 77 0.13 22.08 -15.83
CA SER A 77 1.30 21.65 -15.06
C SER A 77 0.91 21.03 -13.71
N MET A 78 -0.11 21.61 -13.06
CA MET A 78 -0.69 21.10 -11.82
C MET A 78 -1.43 19.77 -12.03
N LEU A 79 -2.22 19.66 -13.11
CA LEU A 79 -2.91 18.43 -13.47
C LEU A 79 -1.93 17.28 -13.74
N LEU A 80 -0.83 17.58 -14.44
CA LEU A 80 0.21 16.61 -14.74
C LEU A 80 0.94 16.16 -13.45
N TYR A 81 1.20 17.09 -12.52
CA TYR A 81 1.72 16.75 -11.19
C TYR A 81 0.78 15.81 -10.44
N LEU A 82 -0.51 16.15 -10.33
CA LEU A 82 -1.48 15.34 -9.60
C LEU A 82 -1.61 13.93 -10.19
N LYS A 83 -1.65 13.81 -11.53
CA LYS A 83 -1.74 12.52 -12.22
C LYS A 83 -0.46 11.70 -12.09
N LEU A 84 0.70 12.26 -12.44
CA LEU A 84 1.96 11.49 -12.45
C LEU A 84 2.46 11.17 -11.05
N VAL A 85 2.41 12.13 -10.12
CA VAL A 85 2.84 11.88 -8.74
C VAL A 85 1.83 10.99 -8.01
N GLY A 86 0.53 11.15 -8.29
CA GLY A 86 -0.51 10.24 -7.81
C GLY A 86 -0.25 8.79 -8.22
N ILE A 87 -0.01 8.55 -9.51
CA ILE A 87 0.35 7.21 -10.03
C ILE A 87 1.68 6.73 -9.44
N GLY A 88 2.69 7.59 -9.35
CA GLY A 88 3.98 7.24 -8.74
C GLY A 88 3.82 6.75 -7.30
N ARG A 89 2.96 7.41 -6.51
CA ARG A 89 2.66 6.99 -5.12
C ARG A 89 1.91 5.66 -5.06
N LEU A 90 0.96 5.43 -5.97
CA LEU A 90 0.29 4.12 -6.09
C LEU A 90 1.31 3.01 -6.35
N LEU A 91 2.21 3.22 -7.32
CA LEU A 91 3.23 2.23 -7.69
C LEU A 91 4.19 1.95 -6.53
N VAL A 92 4.69 2.98 -5.85
CA VAL A 92 5.54 2.83 -4.66
C VAL A 92 4.82 2.07 -3.55
N GLY A 93 3.55 2.39 -3.30
CA GLY A 93 2.76 1.73 -2.26
C GLY A 93 2.49 0.25 -2.55
N ILE A 94 2.17 -0.08 -3.81
CA ILE A 94 2.01 -1.48 -4.26
C ILE A 94 3.34 -2.21 -4.13
N PHE A 95 4.44 -1.62 -4.59
CA PHE A 95 5.77 -2.23 -4.52
C PHE A 95 6.18 -2.54 -3.07
N ALA A 96 6.01 -1.59 -2.15
CA ALA A 96 6.30 -1.79 -0.73
C ALA A 96 5.43 -2.91 -0.11
N SER A 97 4.15 -2.97 -0.47
CA SER A 97 3.24 -4.02 -0.02
C SER A 97 3.67 -5.40 -0.54
N LEU A 98 4.05 -5.49 -1.82
CA LEU A 98 4.53 -6.73 -2.44
C LEU A 98 5.79 -7.24 -1.77
N ILE A 99 6.74 -6.37 -1.42
CA ILE A 99 7.94 -6.76 -0.66
C ILE A 99 7.55 -7.33 0.70
N GLY A 100 6.65 -6.66 1.43
CA GLY A 100 6.18 -7.15 2.73
C GLY A 100 5.54 -8.55 2.62
N ILE A 101 4.69 -8.75 1.62
CA ILE A 101 4.04 -10.04 1.34
C ILE A 101 5.07 -11.10 0.94
N LEU A 102 6.03 -10.75 0.09
CA LEU A 102 7.09 -11.67 -0.35
C LEU A 102 7.90 -12.19 0.87
N ILE A 103 8.31 -11.28 1.75
CA ILE A 103 9.02 -11.66 2.98
C ILE A 103 8.15 -12.57 3.86
N ALA A 104 6.85 -12.27 3.97
CA ALA A 104 5.92 -13.10 4.72
C ALA A 104 5.84 -14.53 4.17
N LEU A 105 5.75 -14.68 2.84
CA LEU A 105 5.71 -15.97 2.17
C LEU A 105 7.00 -16.78 2.34
N LEU A 106 8.16 -16.14 2.41
CA LEU A 106 9.44 -16.83 2.65
C LEU A 106 9.59 -17.31 4.10
N VAL A 107 9.08 -16.55 5.07
CA VAL A 107 9.27 -16.82 6.50
C VAL A 107 8.26 -17.82 7.05
N MET A 108 7.05 -17.89 6.49
CA MET A 108 5.98 -18.77 6.95
C MET A 108 6.28 -20.27 6.86
N PRO A 109 6.79 -20.84 5.74
CA PRO A 109 7.03 -22.28 5.62
C PRO A 109 8.12 -22.77 6.58
N VAL A 110 9.13 -21.95 6.86
CA VAL A 110 10.20 -22.27 7.83
C VAL A 110 9.61 -22.50 9.23
N LYS A 111 8.62 -21.69 9.64
CA LYS A 111 7.95 -21.86 10.93
C LYS A 111 7.13 -23.16 11.02
N MET A 112 6.60 -23.64 9.90
CA MET A 112 5.87 -24.92 9.87
C MET A 112 6.81 -26.11 10.01
N GLY A 113 7.97 -26.07 9.36
CA GLY A 113 9.01 -27.11 9.49
C GLY A 113 9.52 -27.26 10.91
N GLU A 114 9.79 -26.14 11.61
CA GLU A 114 10.22 -26.16 13.03
C GLU A 114 9.18 -26.85 13.93
N LYS A 115 7.88 -26.50 13.80
CA LYS A 115 6.81 -27.09 14.62
C LYS A 115 6.60 -28.58 14.38
N ILE A 116 6.74 -29.03 13.13
CA ILE A 116 6.62 -30.45 12.79
C ILE A 116 7.78 -31.25 13.41
N GLY A 117 9.00 -30.70 13.39
CA GLY A 117 10.15 -31.32 14.04
C GLY A 117 10.02 -31.44 15.55
N GLU A 118 9.54 -30.37 16.22
CA GLU A 118 9.24 -30.39 17.66
C GLU A 118 8.20 -31.46 18.02
N MET A 119 7.12 -31.54 17.26
CA MET A 119 6.06 -32.54 17.46
C MET A 119 6.56 -33.98 17.29
N GLN A 120 7.44 -34.23 16.31
CA GLN A 120 8.04 -35.55 16.13
C GLN A 120 8.92 -35.95 17.31
N GLN A 121 9.70 -35.01 17.86
CA GLN A 121 10.54 -35.27 19.04
C GLN A 121 9.71 -35.56 20.29
N GLU A 122 8.62 -34.83 20.51
CA GLU A 122 7.70 -35.11 21.62
C GLU A 122 7.06 -36.49 21.50
N MET A 123 6.61 -36.87 20.29
CA MET A 123 6.07 -38.21 20.05
C MET A 123 7.11 -39.31 20.28
N MET A 124 8.38 -39.09 19.92
CA MET A 124 9.44 -40.07 20.20
C MET A 124 9.71 -40.21 21.70
N LYS A 125 9.71 -39.10 22.45
CA LYS A 125 9.83 -39.14 23.92
C LYS A 125 8.65 -39.86 24.57
N MET A 126 7.42 -39.63 24.10
CA MET A 126 6.24 -40.35 24.58
C MET A 126 6.32 -41.85 24.28
N LYS A 127 6.70 -42.23 23.05
CA LYS A 127 6.88 -43.64 22.66
C LYS A 127 7.96 -44.31 23.51
N GLN A 128 9.07 -43.63 23.77
CA GLN A 128 10.15 -44.15 24.60
C GLN A 128 9.71 -44.33 26.06
N LYS A 129 8.96 -43.38 26.61
CA LYS A 129 8.39 -43.46 27.96
C LYS A 129 7.40 -44.63 28.11
N MET A 130 6.55 -44.84 27.10
CA MET A 130 5.60 -45.98 27.07
C MET A 130 6.31 -47.33 26.89
N ALA A 131 7.44 -47.37 26.19
CA ALA A 131 8.23 -48.59 26.01
C ALA A 131 9.05 -48.94 27.27
N SER A 132 9.48 -47.95 28.06
CA SER A 132 10.22 -48.15 29.30
C SER A 132 9.33 -48.46 30.51
N ASP A 133 8.03 -48.15 30.44
CA ASP A 133 7.06 -48.47 31.47
C ASP A 133 5.76 -49.02 30.85
N PRO A 134 5.77 -50.27 30.35
CA PRO A 134 4.58 -50.90 29.78
C PRO A 134 3.55 -51.29 30.85
N GLY A 135 3.84 -51.06 32.13
CA GLY A 135 3.13 -51.62 33.28
C GLY A 135 2.89 -50.64 34.41
N GLY A 136 2.75 -49.34 34.12
CA GLY A 136 2.32 -48.32 35.07
C GLY A 136 1.03 -48.75 35.77
N SER A 137 1.21 -49.29 36.97
CA SER A 137 0.19 -49.86 37.84
C SER A 137 -1.04 -48.97 37.87
N ALA A 138 -2.15 -49.49 37.34
CA ALA A 138 -3.49 -49.06 37.72
C ALA A 138 -3.64 -49.35 39.22
N GLN A 139 -3.16 -48.44 40.05
CA GLN A 139 -3.39 -48.44 41.47
C GLN A 139 -4.87 -48.15 41.66
N LYS A 140 -5.65 -49.22 41.88
CA LYS A 140 -7.05 -49.12 42.30
C LYS A 140 -7.10 -48.28 43.58
N PRO A 141 -7.96 -47.25 43.66
CA PRO A 141 -8.26 -46.63 44.93
C PRO A 141 -9.07 -47.63 45.77
N GLU A 142 -8.58 -47.91 46.99
CA GLU A 142 -9.38 -48.49 48.06
C GLU A 142 -10.38 -47.47 48.63
#